data_AF-A0A9D8R3U7-F1
#
_entry.id   AF-A0A9D8R3U7-F1
#
_cell.length_a   1.000
_cell.length_b   1.000
_cell.length_c   1.000
_cell.angle_alpha   90.00
_cell.angle_beta   90.00
_cell.angle_gamma   90.00
#
_symmetry.space_group_name_H-M   'P 1'
#
loop_
_entity.id
_entity.type
_entity.pdbx_description
1 polymer ?
#
loop_
_entity_poly.entity_id
_entity_poly.type
_entity_poly.pdbx_seq_one_letter_code
_entity_poly.pdbx_strand_id
1 'polypeptide(L)'
;MLEMDYLVTDGALRKASVEYLYRSLKKTVSSCGGSAEKGENDGRCYFFARVQKEKATIFSSMLADKMADVIAVNFKYDFFKRHIRVGGLKPLEYELLLSALISADIDEDKRYVKSKLCGPPYALDGLFNFRMKPLGEKWREIVGYIPAYFAAEQLKQFVSYIVSEKKRGRVYVMGSRVYDVNYNLLNKAFLTGEGEGRIIREVILSGFCEVELSSPIPERDEYYLKEFFGEKIFFGKGYFG
;
A
#
# COMPACT_ATOMS: atom_id res chain seq x y z
N MET A 1 18.05 -25.26 -18.35
CA MET A 1 16.94 -24.29 -18.39
C MET A 1 17.53 -22.94 -18.03
N LEU A 2 17.30 -21.89 -18.82
CA LEU A 2 17.88 -20.57 -18.52
C LEU A 2 17.06 -19.90 -17.43
N GLU A 3 17.73 -19.41 -16.39
CA GLU A 3 17.10 -18.72 -15.27
C GLU A 3 17.46 -17.22 -15.32
N MET A 4 16.60 -16.39 -14.72
CA MET A 4 16.82 -14.97 -14.56
C MET A 4 16.69 -14.59 -13.09
N ASP A 5 17.69 -13.85 -12.60
CA ASP A 5 17.80 -13.43 -11.22
C ASP A 5 17.31 -11.99 -11.04
N TYR A 6 16.56 -11.77 -9.96
CA TYR A 6 16.00 -10.49 -9.57
C TYR A 6 16.42 -10.19 -8.14
N LEU A 7 17.22 -9.15 -7.97
CA LEU A 7 17.61 -8.65 -6.66
C LEU A 7 16.96 -7.29 -6.44
N VAL A 8 16.22 -7.16 -5.35
CA VAL A 8 15.69 -5.89 -4.84
C VAL A 8 16.32 -5.65 -3.47
N THR A 9 16.88 -4.46 -3.26
CA THR A 9 17.48 -4.05 -1.99
C THR A 9 16.88 -2.74 -1.51
N ASP A 10 16.92 -2.56 -0.19
CA ASP A 10 16.55 -1.32 0.48
C ASP A 10 17.40 -1.16 1.76
N GLY A 11 17.33 -0.01 2.42
CA GLY A 11 17.99 0.19 3.72
C GLY A 11 17.40 -0.71 4.81
N ALA A 12 18.21 -1.15 5.78
CA ALA A 12 17.77 -2.08 6.83
C ALA A 12 16.52 -1.62 7.61
N LEU A 13 16.36 -0.30 7.82
CA LEU A 13 15.19 0.27 8.48
C LEU A 13 13.88 0.03 7.73
N ARG A 14 13.94 -0.34 6.44
CA ARG A 14 12.79 -0.64 5.58
C ARG A 14 12.57 -2.15 5.38
N LYS A 15 12.94 -3.00 6.34
CA LYS A 15 12.69 -4.45 6.30
C LYS A 15 11.23 -4.83 5.99
N ALA A 16 10.26 -4.00 6.37
CA ALA A 16 8.85 -4.19 6.05
C ALA A 16 8.59 -4.16 4.52
N SER A 17 9.31 -3.35 3.76
CA SER A 17 9.22 -3.32 2.30
C SER A 17 9.62 -4.65 1.69
N VAL A 18 10.74 -5.22 2.15
CA VAL A 18 11.23 -6.54 1.68
C VAL A 18 10.29 -7.67 2.11
N GLU A 19 9.80 -7.63 3.35
CA GLU A 19 8.81 -8.61 3.82
C GLU A 19 7.51 -8.55 3.00
N TYR A 20 7.06 -7.35 2.63
CA TYR A 20 5.91 -7.14 1.77
C TYR A 20 6.12 -7.76 0.38
N LEU A 21 7.28 -7.51 -0.25
CA LEU A 21 7.63 -8.09 -1.55
C LEU A 21 7.62 -9.62 -1.47
N TYR A 22 8.29 -10.19 -0.46
CA TYR A 22 8.37 -11.63 -0.26
C TYR A 22 7.00 -12.27 -0.09
N ARG A 23 6.15 -11.75 0.82
CA ARG A 23 4.79 -12.27 1.05
C ARG A 23 3.92 -12.18 -0.19
N SER A 24 4.06 -11.10 -0.96
CA SER A 24 3.25 -10.85 -2.15
C SER A 24 3.67 -11.72 -3.33
N LEU A 25 4.95 -12.07 -3.46
CA LEU A 25 5.51 -12.69 -4.66
C LEU A 25 5.93 -14.14 -4.48
N LYS A 26 6.10 -14.66 -3.25
CA LYS A 26 6.57 -16.04 -3.00
C LYS A 26 5.77 -17.08 -3.79
N LYS A 27 4.43 -17.02 -3.74
CA LYS A 27 3.56 -17.95 -4.47
C LYS A 27 3.75 -17.84 -5.99
N THR A 28 3.88 -16.61 -6.50
CA THR A 28 4.14 -16.35 -7.91
C THR A 28 5.47 -16.93 -8.34
N VAL A 29 6.55 -16.71 -7.58
CA VAL A 29 7.87 -17.27 -7.87
C VAL A 29 7.82 -18.79 -7.92
N SER A 30 7.16 -19.43 -6.95
CA SER A 30 6.96 -20.89 -6.98
C SER A 30 6.16 -21.35 -8.20
N SER A 31 5.12 -20.62 -8.60
CA SER A 31 4.34 -20.94 -9.82
C SER A 31 5.13 -20.75 -11.12
N CYS A 32 6.17 -19.91 -11.10
CA CYS A 32 7.12 -19.72 -12.20
C CYS A 32 8.27 -20.74 -12.18
N GLY A 33 8.19 -21.79 -11.34
CA GLY A 33 9.24 -22.81 -11.22
C GLY A 33 10.53 -22.30 -10.60
N GLY A 34 10.44 -21.23 -9.79
CA GLY A 34 11.57 -20.51 -9.23
C GLY A 34 11.70 -20.62 -7.71
N SER A 35 12.69 -19.92 -7.16
CA SER A 35 12.93 -19.79 -5.73
C SER A 35 12.98 -18.33 -5.30
N ALA A 36 12.52 -18.04 -4.08
CA ALA A 36 12.54 -16.71 -3.49
C ALA A 36 13.13 -16.77 -2.08
N GLU A 37 13.97 -15.80 -1.77
CA GLU A 37 14.55 -15.60 -0.46
C GLU A 37 14.51 -14.12 -0.07
N LYS A 38 14.69 -13.87 1.22
CA LYS A 38 14.86 -12.53 1.77
C LYS A 38 15.88 -12.59 2.88
N GLY A 39 16.55 -11.49 3.13
CA GLY A 39 17.51 -11.41 4.22
C GLY A 39 17.95 -9.98 4.50
N GLU A 40 18.93 -9.88 5.38
CA GLU A 40 19.60 -8.65 5.75
C GLU A 40 21.10 -8.88 5.64
N ASN A 41 21.81 -7.96 5.00
CA ASN A 41 23.26 -7.98 4.90
C ASN A 41 23.80 -6.55 4.87
N ASP A 42 24.88 -6.28 5.61
CA ASP A 42 25.62 -5.01 5.59
C ASP A 42 24.74 -3.74 5.69
N GLY A 43 23.76 -3.74 6.61
CA GLY A 43 22.86 -2.60 6.82
C GLY A 43 21.81 -2.40 5.72
N ARG A 44 21.65 -3.38 4.82
CA ARG A 44 20.61 -3.44 3.80
C ARG A 44 19.72 -4.66 4.01
N CYS A 45 18.46 -4.55 3.62
CA CYS A 45 17.58 -5.71 3.46
C CYS A 45 17.41 -6.02 1.98
N TYR A 46 17.16 -7.29 1.65
CA TYR A 46 17.00 -7.72 0.28
C TYR A 46 15.88 -8.73 0.09
N PHE A 47 15.26 -8.67 -1.08
CA PHE A 47 14.43 -9.72 -1.67
C PHE A 47 15.14 -10.22 -2.92
N PHE A 48 15.38 -11.53 -2.99
CA PHE A 48 15.95 -12.19 -4.15
C PHE A 48 14.96 -13.21 -4.70
N ALA A 49 14.81 -13.23 -6.01
CA ALA A 49 14.02 -14.23 -6.71
C ALA A 49 14.73 -14.71 -7.96
N ARG A 50 14.68 -16.02 -8.17
CA ARG A 50 15.13 -16.68 -9.38
C ARG A 50 13.91 -17.27 -10.08
N VAL A 51 13.74 -16.99 -11.36
CA VAL A 51 12.60 -17.48 -12.15
C VAL A 51 13.06 -17.98 -13.52
N GLN A 52 12.27 -18.86 -14.12
CA GLN A 52 12.49 -19.33 -15.48
C GLN A 52 12.41 -18.18 -16.49
N LYS A 53 13.33 -18.14 -17.46
CA LYS A 53 13.44 -17.03 -18.43
C LYS A 53 12.16 -16.84 -19.24
N GLU A 54 11.42 -17.91 -19.51
CA GLU A 54 10.14 -17.89 -20.23
C GLU A 54 9.03 -17.17 -19.44
N LYS A 55 9.17 -17.07 -18.11
CA LYS A 55 8.24 -16.38 -17.21
C LYS A 55 8.76 -15.02 -16.74
N ALA A 56 9.98 -14.64 -17.13
CA ALA A 56 10.64 -13.41 -16.70
C ALA A 56 9.80 -12.16 -16.97
N THR A 57 9.20 -12.02 -18.15
CA THR A 57 8.39 -10.83 -18.49
C THR A 57 7.18 -10.67 -17.57
N ILE A 58 6.48 -11.77 -17.27
CA ILE A 58 5.31 -11.76 -16.39
C ILE A 58 5.75 -11.41 -14.96
N PHE A 59 6.81 -12.05 -14.47
CA PHE A 59 7.35 -11.80 -13.14
C PHE A 59 7.86 -10.35 -12.99
N SER A 60 8.59 -9.82 -13.99
CA SER A 60 9.05 -8.44 -14.02
C SER A 60 7.90 -7.44 -13.86
N SER A 61 6.78 -7.68 -14.54
CA SER A 61 5.59 -6.82 -14.43
C SER A 61 4.99 -6.85 -13.02
N MET A 62 4.85 -8.03 -12.44
CA MET A 62 4.33 -8.20 -11.07
C MET A 62 5.28 -7.60 -10.02
N LEU A 63 6.59 -7.82 -10.18
CA LEU A 63 7.62 -7.25 -9.32
C LEU A 63 7.59 -5.72 -9.40
N ALA A 64 7.50 -5.15 -10.61
CA ALA A 64 7.39 -3.71 -10.81
C ALA A 64 6.15 -3.12 -10.13
N ASP A 65 5.00 -3.80 -10.17
CA ASP A 65 3.79 -3.36 -9.47
C ASP A 65 3.99 -3.35 -7.94
N LYS A 66 4.64 -4.37 -7.38
CA LYS A 66 4.91 -4.44 -5.93
C LYS A 66 6.00 -3.48 -5.46
N MET A 67 7.02 -3.23 -6.26
CA MET A 67 8.00 -2.17 -5.98
C MET A 67 7.35 -0.79 -6.05
N ALA A 68 6.39 -0.59 -6.97
CA ALA A 68 5.61 0.63 -7.02
C ALA A 68 4.72 0.81 -5.78
N ASP A 69 4.10 -0.26 -5.26
CA ASP A 69 3.40 -0.23 -3.97
C ASP A 69 4.36 0.20 -2.83
N VAL A 70 5.58 -0.34 -2.76
CA VAL A 70 6.58 0.05 -1.74
C VAL A 70 6.88 1.55 -1.79
N ILE A 71 7.17 2.11 -2.96
CA ILE A 71 7.53 3.53 -3.05
C ILE A 71 6.30 4.43 -2.86
N ALA A 72 5.19 4.15 -3.55
CA ALA A 72 4.00 4.98 -3.48
C ALA A 72 3.30 4.94 -2.11
N VAL A 73 3.50 3.86 -1.33
CA VAL A 73 2.90 3.70 0.00
C VAL A 73 3.92 3.87 1.12
N ASN A 74 4.94 3.00 1.25
CA ASN A 74 5.86 3.03 2.39
C ASN A 74 6.72 4.30 2.41
N PHE A 75 7.32 4.68 1.28
CA PHE A 75 8.18 5.86 1.22
C PHE A 75 7.35 7.13 1.41
N LYS A 76 6.17 7.21 0.77
CA LYS A 76 5.24 8.32 0.92
C LYS A 76 4.72 8.45 2.35
N TYR A 77 4.37 7.33 2.98
CA TYR A 77 3.94 7.27 4.38
C TYR A 77 5.02 7.80 5.33
N ASP A 78 6.25 7.32 5.20
CA ASP A 78 7.37 7.81 6.02
C ASP A 78 7.65 9.29 5.78
N PHE A 79 7.54 9.73 4.52
CA PHE A 79 7.71 11.14 4.17
C PHE A 79 6.61 11.98 4.85
N PHE A 80 5.34 11.61 4.70
CA PHE A 80 4.24 12.32 5.32
C PHE A 80 4.29 12.28 6.85
N LYS A 81 4.59 11.14 7.47
CA LYS A 81 4.68 11.02 8.93
C LYS A 81 5.76 11.92 9.54
N ARG A 82 6.82 12.22 8.79
CA ARG A 82 7.89 13.14 9.22
C ARG A 82 7.50 14.61 9.11
N HIS A 83 6.76 14.98 8.06
CA HIS A 83 6.52 16.38 7.71
C HIS A 83 5.11 16.89 8.03
N ILE A 84 4.10 16.02 8.08
CA ILE A 84 2.72 16.37 8.41
C ILE A 84 2.57 16.32 9.94
N ARG A 85 2.52 17.50 10.57
CA ARG A 85 2.24 17.67 12.00
C ARG A 85 0.93 18.39 12.15
N VAL A 86 -0.09 17.68 12.60
CA VAL A 86 -1.46 18.20 12.65
C VAL A 86 -2.05 17.93 14.03
N GLY A 87 -2.60 18.98 14.65
CA GLY A 87 -3.36 18.87 15.89
C GLY A 87 -4.82 18.51 15.65
N GLY A 88 -5.52 18.10 16.70
CA GLY A 88 -6.98 17.88 16.67
C GLY A 88 -7.42 16.45 16.33
N LEU A 89 -6.51 15.59 15.87
CA LEU A 89 -6.79 14.20 15.55
C LEU A 89 -6.24 13.24 16.62
N LYS A 90 -7.00 12.18 16.90
CA LYS A 90 -6.53 11.01 17.67
C LYS A 90 -5.47 10.24 16.88
N PRO A 91 -4.68 9.37 17.54
CA PRO A 91 -3.64 8.59 16.86
C PRO A 91 -4.14 7.80 15.64
N LEU A 92 -5.29 7.11 15.75
CA LEU A 92 -5.87 6.39 14.61
C LEU A 92 -6.34 7.34 13.51
N GLU A 93 -7.03 8.42 13.85
CA GLU A 93 -7.52 9.42 12.89
C GLU A 93 -6.37 10.04 12.08
N TYR A 94 -5.22 10.29 12.72
CA TYR A 94 -4.01 10.72 12.03
C TYR A 94 -3.51 9.67 11.03
N GLU A 95 -3.49 8.38 11.40
CA GLU A 95 -3.12 7.30 10.49
C GLU A 95 -4.12 7.15 9.32
N LEU A 96 -5.40 7.43 9.54
CA LEU A 96 -6.43 7.46 8.49
C LEU A 96 -6.25 8.65 7.54
N LEU A 97 -5.89 9.83 8.05
CA LEU A 97 -5.52 10.99 7.23
C LEU A 97 -4.36 10.65 6.30
N LEU A 98 -3.28 10.07 6.84
CA LEU A 98 -2.12 9.68 6.04
C LEU A 98 -2.49 8.64 4.97
N SER A 99 -3.31 7.66 5.33
CA SER A 99 -3.78 6.62 4.40
C SER A 99 -4.62 7.23 3.26
N ALA A 100 -5.47 8.20 3.57
CA ALA A 100 -6.30 8.88 2.58
C ALA A 100 -5.48 9.75 1.63
N LEU A 101 -4.51 10.51 2.14
CA LEU A 101 -3.58 11.30 1.32
C LEU A 101 -2.75 10.42 0.37
N ILE A 102 -2.31 9.26 0.84
CA ILE A 102 -1.61 8.28 -0.01
C ILE A 102 -2.56 7.74 -1.08
N SER A 103 -3.77 7.34 -0.68
CA SER A 103 -4.76 6.77 -1.61
C SER A 103 -5.18 7.74 -2.71
N ALA A 104 -5.14 9.06 -2.47
CA ALA A 104 -5.57 10.06 -3.44
C ALA A 104 -4.74 10.00 -4.74
N ASP A 105 -3.42 9.82 -4.64
CA ASP A 105 -2.51 9.83 -5.80
C ASP A 105 -1.90 8.45 -6.13
N ILE A 106 -2.27 7.38 -5.40
CA ILE A 106 -1.54 6.11 -5.44
C ILE A 106 -1.34 5.58 -6.88
N ASP A 107 -2.35 5.70 -7.74
CA ASP A 107 -2.27 5.22 -9.12
C ASP A 107 -1.36 6.08 -10.00
N GLU A 108 -1.30 7.39 -9.78
CA GLU A 108 -0.39 8.29 -10.48
C GLU A 108 1.05 8.06 -10.03
N ASP A 109 1.27 8.00 -8.72
CA ASP A 109 2.58 7.78 -8.12
C ASP A 109 3.14 6.40 -8.54
N LYS A 110 2.31 5.35 -8.53
CA LYS A 110 2.70 4.02 -9.04
C LYS A 110 3.05 4.04 -10.53
N ARG A 111 2.29 4.74 -11.37
CA ARG A 111 2.59 4.87 -12.80
C ARG A 111 3.93 5.57 -13.01
N TYR A 112 4.18 6.65 -12.29
CA TYR A 112 5.47 7.35 -12.32
C TYR A 112 6.61 6.44 -11.90
N VAL A 113 6.49 5.75 -10.75
CA VAL A 113 7.52 4.82 -10.25
C VAL A 113 7.84 3.75 -11.28
N LYS A 114 6.82 3.08 -11.85
CA LYS A 114 7.02 2.04 -12.87
C LYS A 114 7.77 2.56 -14.09
N SER A 115 7.51 3.80 -14.52
CA SER A 115 8.23 4.42 -15.64
C SER A 115 9.73 4.66 -15.37
N LYS A 116 10.14 4.66 -14.10
CA LYS A 116 11.54 4.87 -13.67
C LYS A 116 12.26 3.58 -13.33
N LEU A 117 11.58 2.44 -13.27
CA LEU A 117 12.23 1.15 -13.05
C LEU A 117 13.02 0.75 -14.30
N CYS A 118 14.32 0.58 -14.16
CA CYS A 118 15.19 -0.04 -15.17
C CYS A 118 15.67 -1.37 -14.59
N GLY A 119 15.83 -2.40 -15.44
CA GLY A 119 16.00 -3.82 -15.05
C GLY A 119 16.92 -4.12 -13.85
N PRO A 120 16.80 -5.34 -13.27
CA PRO A 120 17.50 -5.69 -12.03
C PRO A 120 19.03 -5.54 -12.16
N PRO A 121 19.74 -5.27 -11.05
CA PRO A 121 19.25 -5.19 -9.67
C PRO A 121 18.57 -3.84 -9.35
N TYR A 122 17.66 -3.85 -8.39
CA TYR A 122 16.92 -2.68 -7.92
C TYR A 122 17.38 -2.27 -6.52
N ALA A 123 17.79 -1.02 -6.33
CA ALA A 123 18.00 -0.42 -5.02
C ALA A 123 16.92 0.65 -4.81
N LEU A 124 15.87 0.35 -4.04
CA LEU A 124 14.66 1.19 -3.97
C LEU A 124 14.94 2.57 -3.38
N ASP A 125 15.71 2.63 -2.30
CA ASP A 125 16.23 3.87 -1.71
C ASP A 125 17.05 4.69 -2.69
N GLY A 126 17.98 4.07 -3.41
CA GLY A 126 18.77 4.72 -4.45
C GLY A 126 17.91 5.24 -5.60
N LEU A 127 17.01 4.40 -6.13
CA LEU A 127 16.09 4.78 -7.20
C LEU A 127 15.25 5.99 -6.80
N PHE A 128 14.69 5.99 -5.59
CA PHE A 128 13.92 7.11 -5.10
C PHE A 128 14.76 8.40 -4.99
N ASN A 129 15.89 8.33 -4.29
CA ASN A 129 16.72 9.50 -4.00
C ASN A 129 17.36 10.12 -5.26
N PHE A 130 17.72 9.31 -6.25
CA PHE A 130 18.44 9.79 -7.44
C PHE A 130 17.55 9.99 -8.67
N ARG A 131 16.48 9.18 -8.85
CA ARG A 131 15.68 9.19 -10.09
C ARG A 131 14.25 9.70 -9.90
N MET A 132 13.80 9.90 -8.68
CA MET A 132 12.41 10.28 -8.36
C MET A 132 12.31 11.59 -7.59
N LYS A 133 13.28 12.51 -7.77
CA LYS A 133 13.22 13.86 -7.18
C LYS A 133 11.89 14.59 -7.46
N PRO A 134 11.34 14.58 -8.69
CA PRO A 134 10.04 15.22 -8.96
C PRO A 134 8.89 14.63 -8.13
N LEU A 135 8.93 13.33 -7.84
CA LEU A 135 7.92 12.69 -6.99
C LEU A 135 8.00 13.20 -5.54
N GLY A 136 9.22 13.34 -5.00
CA GLY A 136 9.44 13.93 -3.68
C GLY A 136 9.07 15.41 -3.59
N GLU A 137 9.25 16.18 -4.67
CA GLU A 137 8.81 17.58 -4.77
C GLU A 137 7.28 17.68 -4.75
N LYS A 138 6.58 16.87 -5.56
CA LYS A 138 5.11 16.75 -5.51
C LYS A 138 4.62 16.45 -4.09
N TRP A 139 5.24 15.48 -3.41
CA TRP A 139 4.85 15.16 -2.03
C TRP A 139 5.07 16.32 -1.06
N ARG A 140 6.13 17.13 -1.25
CA ARG A 140 6.39 18.32 -0.44
C ARG A 140 5.33 19.41 -0.67
N GLU A 141 4.88 19.59 -1.91
CA GLU A 141 3.78 20.51 -2.22
C GLU A 141 2.49 20.09 -1.50
N ILE A 142 2.15 18.79 -1.53
CA ILE A 142 0.99 18.24 -0.81
C ILE A 142 1.07 18.59 0.68
N VAL A 143 2.23 18.38 1.31
CA VAL A 143 2.44 18.73 2.72
C VAL A 143 2.18 20.22 2.98
N GLY A 144 2.58 21.10 2.05
CA GLY A 144 2.36 22.55 2.15
C GLY A 144 0.88 22.97 2.15
N TYR A 145 -0.02 22.14 1.64
CA TYR A 145 -1.46 22.38 1.64
C TYR A 145 -2.18 21.83 2.87
N ILE A 146 -1.51 21.04 3.72
CA ILE A 146 -2.13 20.45 4.90
C ILE A 146 -2.22 21.48 6.03
N PRO A 147 -3.40 21.76 6.58
CA PRO A 147 -3.55 22.71 7.67
C PRO A 147 -2.91 22.17 8.96
N ALA A 148 -2.47 23.08 9.83
CA ALA A 148 -1.87 22.73 11.13
C ALA A 148 -2.86 22.06 12.11
N TYR A 149 -4.16 22.18 11.86
CA TYR A 149 -5.22 21.59 12.66
C TYR A 149 -6.26 20.90 11.77
N PHE A 150 -6.67 19.69 12.15
CA PHE A 150 -7.76 18.95 11.55
C PHE A 150 -8.71 18.48 12.65
N ALA A 151 -9.99 18.82 12.54
CA ALA A 151 -11.02 18.21 13.35
C ALA A 151 -11.43 16.84 12.78
N ALA A 152 -11.95 15.95 13.64
CA ALA A 152 -12.48 14.65 13.21
C ALA A 152 -13.55 14.76 12.11
N GLU A 153 -14.40 15.80 12.17
CA GLU A 153 -15.43 16.05 11.15
C GLU A 153 -14.81 16.44 9.79
N GLN A 154 -13.74 17.25 9.81
CA GLN A 154 -13.00 17.58 8.58
C GLN A 154 -12.36 16.32 7.99
N LEU A 155 -11.85 15.41 8.84
CA LEU A 155 -11.29 14.13 8.39
C LEU A 155 -12.36 13.30 7.69
N LYS A 156 -13.53 13.16 8.30
CA LYS A 156 -14.66 12.46 7.69
C LYS A 156 -14.99 13.04 6.31
N GLN A 157 -15.18 14.35 6.21
CA GLN A 157 -15.48 15.03 4.95
C GLN A 157 -14.39 14.80 3.90
N PHE A 158 -13.13 14.89 4.29
CA PHE A 158 -12.00 14.65 3.40
C PHE A 158 -11.96 13.21 2.89
N VAL A 159 -12.04 12.21 3.78
CA VAL A 159 -12.00 10.80 3.37
C VAL A 159 -13.21 10.44 2.51
N SER A 160 -14.41 10.89 2.90
CA SER A 160 -15.63 10.66 2.12
C SER A 160 -15.55 11.29 0.73
N TYR A 161 -14.95 12.48 0.59
CA TYR A 161 -14.68 13.10 -0.71
C TYR A 161 -13.75 12.23 -1.58
N ILE A 162 -12.63 11.76 -1.02
CA ILE A 162 -11.69 10.88 -1.73
C ILE A 162 -12.36 9.56 -2.14
N VAL A 163 -13.24 9.01 -1.28
CA VAL A 163 -14.04 7.81 -1.58
C VAL A 163 -15.10 8.08 -2.66
N SER A 164 -15.67 9.29 -2.73
CA SER A 164 -16.65 9.64 -3.77
C SER A 164 -16.04 9.87 -5.15
N GLU A 165 -14.82 10.40 -5.22
CA GLU A 165 -14.11 10.62 -6.50
C GLU A 165 -13.69 9.32 -7.18
N LYS A 166 -13.60 8.22 -6.41
CA LYS A 166 -13.25 6.89 -6.93
C LYS A 166 -14.40 6.32 -7.75
N LYS A 167 -14.13 6.07 -9.04
CA LYS A 167 -15.16 5.77 -10.03
C LYS A 167 -15.77 4.38 -9.90
N ARG A 168 -15.02 3.34 -9.52
CA ARG A 168 -15.51 1.94 -9.49
C ARG A 168 -14.70 1.03 -8.55
N GLY A 169 -15.39 0.00 -8.05
CA GLY A 169 -14.81 -1.21 -7.52
C GLY A 169 -15.11 -1.42 -6.04
N ARG A 170 -15.05 -2.69 -5.63
CA ARG A 170 -15.47 -3.17 -4.32
C ARG A 170 -14.35 -3.97 -3.69
N VAL A 171 -14.16 -3.77 -2.38
CA VAL A 171 -13.36 -4.67 -1.55
C VAL A 171 -14.24 -5.62 -0.77
N TYR A 172 -13.73 -6.83 -0.57
CA TYR A 172 -14.37 -7.84 0.27
C TYR A 172 -13.57 -8.00 1.55
N VAL A 173 -14.21 -7.82 2.69
CA VAL A 173 -13.62 -8.01 4.01
C VAL A 173 -14.15 -9.32 4.57
N MET A 174 -13.25 -10.28 4.78
CA MET A 174 -13.55 -11.60 5.33
C MET A 174 -12.63 -11.87 6.52
N GLY A 175 -13.20 -11.81 7.72
CA GLY A 175 -12.45 -11.79 8.98
C GLY A 175 -11.49 -10.59 9.02
N SER A 176 -10.21 -10.88 9.26
CA SER A 176 -9.15 -9.87 9.31
C SER A 176 -8.44 -9.61 7.98
N ARG A 177 -9.02 -10.06 6.86
CA ARG A 177 -8.40 -9.99 5.52
C ARG A 177 -9.27 -9.20 4.56
N VAL A 178 -8.61 -8.45 3.68
CA VAL A 178 -9.24 -7.61 2.65
C VAL A 178 -8.83 -8.12 1.28
N TYR A 179 -9.78 -8.22 0.37
CA TYR A 179 -9.58 -8.74 -0.97
C TYR A 179 -10.10 -7.77 -2.03
N ASP A 180 -9.50 -7.81 -3.22
CA ASP A 180 -10.04 -7.14 -4.41
C ASP A 180 -11.17 -7.94 -5.06
N VAL A 181 -11.71 -7.43 -6.17
CA VAL A 181 -12.77 -8.06 -6.97
C VAL A 181 -12.42 -9.43 -7.55
N ASN A 182 -11.12 -9.76 -7.63
CA ASN A 182 -10.62 -11.04 -8.12
C ASN A 182 -10.22 -11.97 -6.96
N TYR A 183 -10.58 -11.63 -5.72
CA TYR A 183 -10.18 -12.35 -4.51
C TYR A 183 -8.67 -12.42 -4.28
N ASN A 184 -7.90 -11.47 -4.84
CA ASN A 184 -6.50 -11.31 -4.47
C ASN A 184 -6.41 -10.63 -3.10
N LEU A 185 -5.59 -11.19 -2.21
CA LEU A 185 -5.35 -10.62 -0.90
C LEU A 185 -4.66 -9.25 -1.03
N LEU A 186 -5.26 -8.22 -0.44
CA LEU A 186 -4.70 -6.89 -0.29
C LEU A 186 -3.93 -6.80 1.04
N ASN A 187 -2.80 -6.11 1.03
CA ASN A 187 -1.93 -5.98 2.20
C ASN A 187 -1.03 -4.72 2.15
N LYS A 188 -1.49 -3.63 1.51
CA LYS A 188 -0.77 -2.35 1.46
C LYS A 188 -0.66 -1.69 2.83
N ALA A 189 -1.62 -1.87 3.73
CA ALA A 189 -1.56 -1.36 5.10
C ALA A 189 -0.39 -1.93 5.91
N PHE A 190 0.20 -3.05 5.48
CA PHE A 190 1.44 -3.55 6.06
C PHE A 190 2.63 -2.59 5.83
N LEU A 191 2.60 -1.83 4.74
CA LEU A 191 3.62 -0.83 4.40
C LEU A 191 3.50 0.47 5.21
N THR A 192 2.42 0.64 6.00
CA THR A 192 2.20 1.81 6.86
C THR A 192 2.38 1.48 8.35
N GLY A 193 3.07 0.37 8.65
CA GLY A 193 3.36 -0.08 10.02
C GLY A 193 2.22 -0.86 10.67
N GLU A 194 2.46 -1.36 11.87
CA GLU A 194 1.46 -2.07 12.67
C GLU A 194 0.64 -1.08 13.52
N GLY A 195 -0.59 -1.44 13.86
CA GLY A 195 -1.47 -0.61 14.66
C GLY A 195 -2.94 -0.97 14.51
N GLU A 196 -3.77 -0.31 15.30
CA GLU A 196 -5.23 -0.38 15.17
C GLU A 196 -5.69 0.13 13.80
N GLY A 197 -6.90 -0.24 13.40
CA GLY A 197 -7.50 0.24 12.15
C GLY A 197 -6.87 -0.36 10.90
N ARG A 198 -6.24 -1.53 11.01
CA ARG A 198 -5.56 -2.17 9.87
C ARG A 198 -6.51 -2.40 8.69
N ILE A 199 -7.76 -2.80 8.96
CA ILE A 199 -8.75 -3.10 7.91
C ILE A 199 -9.16 -1.79 7.25
N ILE A 200 -9.59 -0.78 8.01
CA ILE A 200 -9.99 0.51 7.43
C ILE A 200 -8.85 1.17 6.64
N ARG A 201 -7.60 1.10 7.11
CA ARG A 201 -6.43 1.59 6.36
C ARG A 201 -6.23 0.83 5.05
N GLU A 202 -6.34 -0.50 5.06
CA GLU A 202 -6.22 -1.32 3.85
C GLU A 202 -7.32 -0.97 2.84
N VAL A 203 -8.56 -0.81 3.32
CA VAL A 203 -9.71 -0.41 2.52
C VAL A 203 -9.50 0.97 1.90
N ILE A 204 -9.05 1.97 2.66
CA ILE A 204 -8.71 3.31 2.13
C ILE A 204 -7.63 3.20 1.06
N LEU A 205 -6.50 2.54 1.37
CA LEU A 205 -5.35 2.37 0.48
C LEU A 205 -5.65 1.55 -0.77
N SER A 206 -6.70 0.72 -0.74
CA SER A 206 -7.10 -0.13 -1.87
C SER A 206 -7.52 0.67 -3.12
N GLY A 207 -7.92 1.93 -2.95
CA GLY A 207 -8.43 2.72 -4.07
C GLY A 207 -9.91 2.46 -4.41
N PHE A 208 -10.60 1.56 -3.71
CA PHE A 208 -11.99 1.20 -4.00
C PHE A 208 -13.01 2.06 -3.26
N CYS A 209 -14.25 2.09 -3.78
CA CYS A 209 -15.33 2.95 -3.27
C CYS A 209 -16.45 2.19 -2.56
N GLU A 210 -16.56 0.87 -2.75
CA GLU A 210 -17.53 0.02 -2.05
C GLU A 210 -16.84 -0.99 -1.15
N VAL A 211 -17.50 -1.36 -0.05
CA VAL A 211 -17.00 -2.32 0.94
C VAL A 211 -18.07 -3.37 1.21
N GLU A 212 -17.72 -4.64 1.10
CA GLU A 212 -18.59 -5.75 1.51
C GLU A 212 -18.00 -6.46 2.73
N LEU A 213 -18.72 -6.41 3.85
CA LEU A 213 -18.35 -7.07 5.10
C LEU A 213 -19.03 -8.44 5.17
N SER A 214 -18.22 -9.51 5.12
CA SER A 214 -18.72 -10.89 5.15
C SER A 214 -18.72 -11.52 6.55
N SER A 215 -18.15 -10.84 7.54
CA SER A 215 -18.10 -11.25 8.94
C SER A 215 -17.91 -10.03 9.85
N PRO A 216 -18.20 -10.12 11.16
CA PRO A 216 -17.83 -9.10 12.12
C PRO A 216 -16.32 -8.79 12.09
N ILE A 217 -15.98 -7.51 12.33
CA ILE A 217 -14.61 -6.98 12.37
C ILE A 217 -14.44 -6.15 13.66
N PRO A 218 -13.21 -5.73 14.03
CA PRO A 218 -13.02 -4.90 15.22
C PRO A 218 -13.86 -3.62 15.17
N GLU A 219 -14.46 -3.24 16.31
CA GLU A 219 -15.43 -2.13 16.41
C GLU A 219 -14.89 -0.80 15.86
N ARG A 220 -13.61 -0.50 16.10
CA ARG A 220 -12.98 0.73 15.58
C ARG A 220 -12.88 0.73 14.05
N ASP A 221 -12.53 -0.40 13.45
CA ASP A 221 -12.49 -0.53 11.99
C ASP A 221 -13.89 -0.36 11.40
N GLU A 222 -14.90 -1.03 11.98
CA GLU A 222 -16.29 -0.93 11.54
C GLU A 222 -16.85 0.49 11.68
N TYR A 223 -16.57 1.16 12.80
CA TYR A 223 -16.99 2.54 13.06
C TYR A 223 -16.49 3.48 11.95
N TYR A 224 -15.19 3.51 11.67
CA TYR A 224 -14.64 4.41 10.66
C TYR A 224 -15.03 4.00 9.23
N LEU A 225 -15.24 2.70 8.96
CA LEU A 225 -15.81 2.28 7.68
C LEU A 225 -17.18 2.92 7.49
N LYS A 226 -18.10 2.76 8.46
CA LYS A 226 -19.44 3.37 8.43
C LYS A 226 -19.40 4.88 8.28
N GLU A 227 -18.53 5.55 9.04
CA GLU A 227 -18.39 7.00 8.96
C GLU A 227 -17.93 7.49 7.59
N PHE A 228 -17.00 6.80 6.93
CA PHE A 228 -16.37 7.28 5.70
C PHE A 228 -17.06 6.80 4.42
N PHE A 229 -17.57 5.55 4.41
CA PHE A 229 -18.17 4.91 3.25
C PHE A 229 -19.70 5.01 3.25
N GLY A 230 -20.32 5.27 4.40
CA GLY A 230 -21.77 5.48 4.51
C GLY A 230 -22.58 4.37 3.86
N GLU A 231 -23.42 4.72 2.90
CA GLU A 231 -24.29 3.79 2.15
C GLU A 231 -23.53 2.83 1.23
N LYS A 232 -22.22 3.03 1.02
CA LYS A 232 -21.37 2.15 0.18
C LYS A 232 -20.83 0.92 0.92
N ILE A 233 -21.44 0.58 2.06
CA ILE A 233 -21.13 -0.62 2.84
C ILE A 233 -22.26 -1.62 2.69
N PHE A 234 -21.89 -2.85 2.33
CA PHE A 234 -22.79 -3.97 2.17
C PHE A 234 -22.47 -5.05 3.19
N PHE A 235 -23.49 -5.60 3.82
CA PHE A 235 -23.34 -6.69 4.78
C PHE A 235 -23.70 -8.02 4.09
N GLY A 236 -22.70 -8.89 3.95
CA GLY A 236 -22.87 -10.22 3.36
C GLY A 236 -23.59 -11.18 4.30
N LYS A 237 -24.05 -12.33 3.78
CA LYS A 237 -24.82 -13.32 4.55
C LYS A 237 -24.11 -13.84 5.79
N GLY A 238 -22.77 -13.94 5.76
CA GLY A 238 -21.97 -14.39 6.91
C GLY A 238 -21.78 -13.35 8.01
N TYR A 239 -22.27 -12.13 7.83
CA TYR A 239 -22.10 -11.04 8.80
C TYR A 239 -22.99 -11.18 10.03
N PHE A 240 -24.21 -11.68 9.83
CA PHE A 240 -25.24 -11.84 10.87
C PHE A 240 -25.27 -13.26 11.47
N GLY A 241 -24.34 -14.11 11.05
CA GLY A 241 -24.25 -15.52 11.45
C GLY A 241 -23.41 -15.76 12.69
#